data_AF-A0ABD3N406-F1
#
_entry.id   AF-A0ABD3N406-F1
#
_cell.length_a   1.000
_cell.length_b   1.000
_cell.length_c   1.000
_cell.angle_alpha   90.00
_cell.angle_beta   90.00
_cell.angle_gamma   90.00
#
_symmetry.space_group_name_H-M   'P 1'
#
loop_
_entity.id
_entity.type
_entity.pdbx_description
1 polymer ?
#
loop_
_entity_poly.entity_id
_entity_poly.type
_entity_poly.pdbx_seq_one_letter_code
_entity_poly.pdbx_strand_id
1 'polypeptide(L)'
;MQHSSFWLQWPLLAIASACSFRYSYAFQIGLSIDPSNLCESAKRLGSKRQRRVPFSLTRSITDSNESDNSAASTIYFDIAIQDTAIGRLLFHLTPSSHPNYLPAHISNLLSLVTSSRIGLDPKATYKRCNFQYSPSSVEDGSMRYRWGHVCDGPNVKIKEQDVLDANQSLMKSKQSCFGGTYYGMPYRDVLQLIRDTSVKNEKEAILLTVPTTLSTKFSIVRVSESPREWGERLLLNSAVIGYLDCDSLDVLRLMARQRVGVPMIVDCGVL
;
A
#
# COMPACT_ATOMS: atom_id res chain seq x y z
N MET A 1 27.71 51.14 32.38
CA MET A 1 28.65 50.16 32.95
C MET A 1 27.83 49.06 33.61
N GLN A 2 28.18 47.82 33.29
CA GLN A 2 27.36 46.62 33.38
C GLN A 2 27.10 46.17 34.83
N HIS A 3 25.87 45.72 35.07
CA HIS A 3 25.44 45.02 36.28
C HIS A 3 25.27 43.53 35.98
N SER A 4 25.96 42.73 36.80
CA SER A 4 25.56 41.45 37.42
C SER A 4 25.05 40.27 36.57
N SER A 5 25.85 39.21 36.69
CA SER A 5 25.66 37.78 36.48
C SER A 5 24.35 37.18 37.01
N PHE A 6 23.80 36.17 36.31
CA PHE A 6 23.11 35.03 36.93
C PHE A 6 23.25 33.79 36.01
N TRP A 7 24.06 32.83 36.45
CA TRP A 7 24.06 31.46 35.95
C TRP A 7 23.14 30.64 36.85
N LEU A 8 22.16 29.93 36.27
CA LEU A 8 21.38 28.93 36.99
C LEU A 8 21.59 27.56 36.36
N GLN A 9 21.99 26.67 37.26
CA GLN A 9 22.45 25.32 37.13
C GLN A 9 21.24 24.38 37.15
N TRP A 10 21.18 23.46 36.20
CA TRP A 10 20.14 22.42 36.13
C TRP A 10 20.43 21.31 37.15
N PRO A 11 19.44 20.82 37.93
CA PRO A 11 19.59 19.58 38.66
C PRO A 11 18.97 18.40 37.88
N LEU A 12 19.77 17.34 37.81
CA LEU A 12 19.35 15.96 37.59
C LEU A 12 18.41 15.50 38.71
N LEU A 13 17.31 14.84 38.37
CA LEU A 13 16.57 14.00 39.30
C LEU A 13 16.02 12.78 38.58
N ALA A 14 16.66 11.65 38.86
CA ALA A 14 16.15 10.31 38.61
C ALA A 14 15.13 9.97 39.69
N ILE A 15 13.97 9.42 39.31
CA ILE A 15 13.09 8.66 40.21
C ILE A 15 12.58 7.44 39.46
N ALA A 16 13.02 6.26 39.94
CA ALA A 16 12.37 4.99 39.70
C ALA A 16 11.13 4.89 40.60
N SER A 17 10.03 4.35 40.09
CA SER A 17 9.00 3.74 40.95
C SER A 17 8.20 2.71 40.17
N ALA A 18 8.28 1.47 40.66
CA ALA A 18 7.40 0.38 40.30
C ALA A 18 6.04 0.57 40.99
N CYS A 19 4.95 0.38 40.26
CA CYS A 19 3.67 0.08 40.87
C CYS A 19 2.85 -0.84 39.97
N SER A 20 2.74 -2.08 40.43
CA SER A 20 1.73 -3.04 40.05
C SER A 20 0.33 -2.47 40.30
N PHE A 21 -0.52 -2.44 39.28
CA PHE A 21 -1.97 -2.33 39.49
C PHE A 21 -2.67 -3.44 38.71
N ARG A 22 -3.07 -4.47 39.44
CA ARG A 22 -4.11 -5.41 39.05
C ARG A 22 -5.45 -4.67 39.12
N TYR A 23 -6.26 -4.77 38.06
CA TYR A 23 -7.70 -4.63 38.19
C TYR A 23 -8.37 -5.79 37.46
N SER A 24 -8.93 -6.69 38.26
CA SER A 24 -10.04 -7.56 37.90
C SER A 24 -11.28 -6.69 37.73
N TYR A 25 -12.01 -6.88 36.63
CA TYR A 25 -13.45 -6.68 36.61
C TYR A 25 -14.09 -7.86 35.90
N ALA A 26 -14.74 -8.69 36.70
CA ALA A 26 -15.79 -9.59 36.25
C ALA A 26 -17.00 -8.72 35.89
N PHE A 27 -17.56 -8.92 34.70
CA PHE A 27 -18.95 -8.56 34.45
C PHE A 27 -19.66 -9.76 33.85
N GLN A 28 -20.59 -10.25 34.65
CA GLN A 28 -21.42 -11.42 34.46
C GLN A 28 -22.77 -10.90 33.99
N ILE A 29 -23.13 -11.16 32.74
CA ILE A 29 -24.53 -11.16 32.30
C ILE A 29 -24.72 -12.44 31.50
N GLY A 30 -25.40 -13.39 32.13
CA GLY A 30 -25.90 -14.57 31.48
C GLY A 30 -27.12 -14.22 30.65
N LEU A 31 -27.15 -14.70 29.40
CA LEU A 31 -28.37 -15.12 28.76
C LEU A 31 -28.09 -16.47 28.11
N SER A 32 -28.75 -17.48 28.68
CA SER A 32 -28.87 -18.84 28.18
C SER A 32 -29.88 -18.82 27.04
N ILE A 33 -29.49 -19.39 25.89
CA ILE A 33 -30.43 -19.99 24.93
C ILE A 33 -29.72 -21.24 24.41
N ASP A 34 -30.19 -22.40 24.85
CA ASP A 34 -29.73 -23.68 24.35
C ASP A 34 -30.39 -24.02 23.01
N PRO A 35 -29.72 -24.83 22.17
CA PRO A 35 -30.07 -25.09 20.78
C PRO A 35 -30.94 -26.35 20.66
N SER A 36 -31.92 -26.34 19.76
CA SER A 36 -32.36 -27.55 19.02
C SER A 36 -33.57 -27.28 18.13
N ASN A 37 -33.54 -27.94 16.97
CA ASN A 37 -34.66 -28.27 16.08
C ASN A 37 -35.14 -27.22 15.06
N LEU A 38 -34.75 -27.44 13.81
CA LEU A 38 -35.62 -27.75 12.65
C LEU A 38 -34.70 -27.93 11.43
N CYS A 39 -34.23 -29.15 11.17
CA CYS A 39 -34.85 -30.18 10.32
C CYS A 39 -34.83 -29.84 8.82
N GLU A 40 -34.03 -30.65 8.12
CA GLU A 40 -34.04 -31.05 6.71
C GLU A 40 -35.30 -30.72 5.88
N SER A 41 -35.11 -30.23 4.65
CA SER A 41 -35.37 -31.03 3.43
C SER A 41 -35.29 -30.24 2.11
N ALA A 42 -35.04 -31.01 1.05
CA ALA A 42 -35.20 -30.75 -0.39
C ALA A 42 -34.05 -29.98 -1.09
N LYS A 43 -33.03 -30.66 -1.65
CA LYS A 43 -33.00 -31.45 -2.91
C LYS A 43 -33.61 -30.77 -4.14
N ARG A 44 -32.72 -30.63 -5.13
CA ARG A 44 -32.90 -30.72 -6.60
C ARG A 44 -33.59 -29.55 -7.30
N LEU A 45 -32.80 -28.90 -8.15
CA LEU A 45 -33.02 -28.46 -9.54
C LEU A 45 -31.84 -27.52 -9.84
N GLY A 46 -31.15 -27.50 -10.95
CA GLY A 46 -31.26 -28.15 -12.24
C GLY A 46 -30.14 -27.53 -13.08
N SER A 47 -29.44 -28.38 -13.81
CA SER A 47 -28.39 -28.04 -14.75
C SER A 47 -28.83 -26.95 -15.74
N LYS A 48 -28.12 -25.83 -15.81
CA LYS A 48 -28.04 -25.00 -17.03
C LYS A 48 -26.60 -24.55 -17.30
N ARG A 49 -25.92 -25.47 -17.97
CA ARG A 49 -24.79 -25.28 -18.89
C ARG A 49 -25.03 -24.05 -19.78
N GLN A 50 -24.44 -22.91 -19.46
CA GLN A 50 -24.34 -21.79 -20.40
C GLN A 50 -23.09 -21.96 -21.27
N ARG A 51 -23.35 -22.00 -22.58
CA ARG A 51 -22.38 -22.18 -23.65
C ARG A 51 -21.44 -20.98 -23.72
N ARG A 52 -20.15 -21.28 -23.85
CA ARG A 52 -19.13 -20.38 -24.40
C ARG A 52 -19.57 -19.89 -25.77
N VAL A 53 -19.62 -18.58 -25.95
CA VAL A 53 -19.57 -17.93 -27.27
C VAL A 53 -18.12 -17.53 -27.53
N PRO A 54 -17.50 -17.95 -28.63
CA PRO A 54 -16.16 -17.49 -29.00
C PRO A 54 -16.29 -16.11 -29.62
N PHE A 55 -15.74 -15.09 -28.96
CA PHE A 55 -15.58 -13.78 -29.56
C PHE A 55 -14.24 -13.75 -30.29
N SER A 56 -14.24 -14.13 -31.56
CA SER A 56 -13.13 -13.93 -32.47
C SER A 56 -13.19 -12.49 -32.98
N LEU A 57 -12.26 -11.64 -32.51
CA LEU A 57 -11.96 -10.37 -33.16
C LEU A 57 -10.54 -10.43 -33.73
N THR A 58 -10.46 -10.83 -34.99
CA THR A 58 -9.29 -10.66 -35.85
C THR A 58 -9.25 -9.19 -36.28
N ARG A 59 -8.23 -8.43 -35.88
CA ARG A 59 -7.91 -7.17 -36.57
C ARG A 59 -6.41 -6.94 -36.64
N SER A 60 -5.94 -7.15 -37.87
CA SER A 60 -4.77 -6.60 -38.56
C SER A 60 -3.70 -5.87 -37.73
N ILE A 61 -2.51 -6.46 -37.78
CA ILE A 61 -1.21 -5.82 -37.60
C ILE A 61 -1.08 -4.75 -38.69
N THR A 62 -0.97 -3.49 -38.28
CA THR A 62 -0.39 -2.42 -39.08
C THR A 62 0.78 -1.86 -38.29
N ASP A 63 1.97 -2.25 -38.70
CA ASP A 63 3.22 -1.59 -38.35
C ASP A 63 3.15 -0.14 -38.81
N SER A 64 3.25 0.78 -37.86
CA SER A 64 3.66 2.15 -38.14
C SER A 64 4.24 2.81 -36.89
N ASN A 65 5.57 3.00 -36.97
CA ASN A 65 6.36 4.13 -36.50
C ASN A 65 6.43 4.44 -35.00
N GLU A 66 7.68 4.41 -34.52
CA GLU A 66 8.18 5.15 -33.36
C GLU A 66 7.52 6.51 -33.21
N SER A 67 6.83 6.67 -32.09
CA SER A 67 6.70 7.94 -31.40
C SER A 67 7.08 7.66 -29.95
N ASP A 68 8.04 8.44 -29.45
CA ASP A 68 8.47 8.44 -28.05
C ASP A 68 7.28 8.64 -27.12
N ASN A 69 6.70 7.55 -26.65
CA ASN A 69 5.74 7.52 -25.55
C ASN A 69 6.39 6.69 -24.44
N SER A 70 7.25 7.34 -23.65
CA SER A 70 7.63 6.84 -22.31
C SER A 70 6.37 6.90 -21.43
N ALA A 71 5.41 6.01 -21.71
CA ALA A 71 4.11 5.98 -21.05
C ALA A 71 4.36 5.68 -19.57
N ALA A 72 4.05 6.65 -18.70
CA ALA A 72 3.97 6.42 -17.28
C ALA A 72 3.09 5.19 -17.05
N SER A 73 3.70 4.11 -16.57
CA SER A 73 3.00 2.85 -16.41
C SER A 73 2.00 3.02 -15.26
N THR A 74 0.71 3.03 -15.59
CA THR A 74 -0.35 3.04 -14.58
C THR A 74 -0.70 1.62 -14.24
N ILE A 75 -0.75 1.29 -12.96
CA ILE A 75 -1.19 -0.03 -12.49
C ILE A 75 -2.51 0.08 -11.75
N TYR A 76 -3.28 -1.01 -11.76
CA TYR A 76 -4.51 -1.10 -11.00
C TYR A 76 -4.54 -2.30 -10.07
N PHE A 77 -5.27 -2.14 -8.97
CA PHE A 77 -5.66 -3.21 -8.05
C PHE A 77 -7.16 -3.13 -7.78
N ASP A 78 -7.90 -4.15 -8.16
CA ASP A 78 -9.30 -4.31 -7.77
C ASP A 78 -9.35 -4.91 -6.37
N ILE A 79 -10.07 -4.24 -5.47
CA ILE A 79 -10.09 -4.58 -4.04
C ILE A 79 -11.47 -5.13 -3.65
N ALA A 80 -11.45 -6.19 -2.86
CA ALA A 80 -12.63 -6.71 -2.18
C ALA A 80 -12.38 -6.86 -0.67
N ILE A 81 -13.47 -6.82 0.10
CA ILE A 81 -13.50 -7.13 1.53
C ILE A 81 -14.57 -8.20 1.72
N GLN A 82 -14.21 -9.34 2.31
CA GLN A 82 -15.13 -10.50 2.45
C GLN A 82 -15.87 -10.81 1.14
N ASP A 83 -15.12 -10.95 0.05
CA ASP A 83 -15.63 -11.24 -1.30
C ASP A 83 -16.58 -10.17 -1.90
N THR A 84 -16.78 -9.04 -1.22
CA THR A 84 -17.53 -7.90 -1.74
C THR A 84 -16.57 -6.89 -2.34
N ALA A 85 -16.67 -6.65 -3.66
CA ALA A 85 -15.87 -5.65 -4.35
C ALA A 85 -16.18 -4.24 -3.82
N ILE A 86 -15.14 -3.50 -3.44
CA ILE A 86 -15.27 -2.12 -2.94
C ILE A 86 -14.79 -1.06 -3.93
N GLY A 87 -13.97 -1.46 -4.91
CA GLY A 87 -13.53 -0.56 -5.97
C GLY A 87 -12.12 -0.87 -6.46
N ARG A 88 -11.58 0.05 -7.25
CA ARG A 88 -10.27 -0.05 -7.90
C ARG A 88 -9.34 1.02 -7.36
N LEU A 89 -8.11 0.62 -7.04
CA LEU A 89 -7.01 1.53 -6.80
C LEU A 89 -6.17 1.66 -8.08
N LEU A 90 -5.88 2.89 -8.48
CA LEU A 90 -4.99 3.23 -9.60
C LEU A 90 -3.73 3.88 -9.05
N PHE A 91 -2.58 3.45 -9.54
CA PHE A 91 -1.28 4.02 -9.17
C PHE A 91 -0.48 4.40 -10.40
N HIS A 92 0.02 5.62 -10.40
CA HIS A 92 0.97 6.13 -11.39
C HIS A 92 2.38 5.81 -10.94
N LEU A 93 3.10 4.97 -11.70
CA LEU A 93 4.48 4.63 -11.39
C LEU A 93 5.44 5.72 -11.86
N THR A 94 6.60 5.80 -11.19
CA THR A 94 7.71 6.67 -11.62
C THR A 94 8.08 6.32 -13.07
N PRO A 95 8.04 7.27 -14.01
CA PRO A 95 8.36 6.99 -15.40
C PRO A 95 9.86 6.70 -15.56
N SER A 96 10.21 5.90 -16.57
CA SER A 96 11.59 5.48 -16.81
C SER A 96 12.53 6.65 -17.17
N SER A 97 11.98 7.75 -17.67
CA SER A 97 12.68 9.01 -17.94
C SER A 97 13.03 9.81 -16.69
N HIS A 98 12.43 9.49 -15.52
CA HIS A 98 12.65 10.25 -14.30
C HIS A 98 14.01 9.91 -13.65
N PRO A 99 14.76 10.90 -13.14
CA PRO A 99 16.10 10.67 -12.57
C PRO A 99 16.11 9.72 -11.36
N ASN A 100 14.99 9.67 -10.63
CA ASN A 100 14.82 8.80 -9.46
C ASN A 100 14.06 7.50 -9.77
N TYR A 101 14.07 7.05 -11.02
CA TYR A 101 13.48 5.78 -11.44
C TYR A 101 14.22 4.59 -10.81
N LEU A 102 13.46 3.63 -10.28
CA LEU A 102 13.98 2.43 -9.62
C LEU A 102 13.66 1.19 -10.48
N PRO A 103 14.50 0.86 -11.47
CA PRO A 103 14.18 -0.13 -12.50
C PRO A 103 13.91 -1.52 -11.93
N ALA A 104 14.75 -2.00 -11.01
CA ALA A 104 14.64 -3.33 -10.43
C ALA A 104 13.33 -3.49 -9.62
N HIS A 105 13.00 -2.50 -8.79
CA HIS A 105 11.79 -2.50 -7.97
C HIS A 105 10.52 -2.42 -8.82
N ILE A 106 10.50 -1.51 -9.80
CA ILE A 106 9.34 -1.30 -10.67
C ILE A 106 9.13 -2.51 -11.58
N SER A 107 10.20 -3.04 -12.18
CA SER A 107 10.14 -4.26 -12.99
C SER A 107 9.64 -5.47 -12.17
N ASN A 108 10.12 -5.63 -10.94
CA ASN A 108 9.65 -6.70 -10.05
C ASN A 108 8.16 -6.54 -9.72
N LEU A 109 7.73 -5.33 -9.35
CA LEU A 109 6.32 -5.03 -9.09
C LEU A 109 5.45 -5.35 -10.32
N LEU A 110 5.82 -4.82 -11.49
CA LEU A 110 5.10 -5.03 -12.74
C LEU A 110 5.00 -6.51 -13.11
N SER A 111 6.06 -7.29 -12.88
CA SER A 111 6.03 -8.74 -13.16
C SER A 111 4.99 -9.49 -12.32
N LEU A 112 4.76 -9.06 -11.07
CA LEU A 112 3.78 -9.64 -10.16
C LEU A 112 2.36 -9.12 -10.44
N VAL A 113 2.22 -7.84 -10.80
CA VAL A 113 0.95 -7.22 -11.19
C VAL A 113 0.43 -7.86 -12.48
N THR A 114 1.26 -7.95 -13.51
CA THR A 114 0.90 -8.56 -14.81
C THR A 114 0.83 -10.07 -14.76
N SER A 115 1.28 -10.69 -13.65
CA SER A 115 1.31 -12.13 -13.49
C SER A 115 2.18 -12.85 -14.55
N SER A 116 3.17 -12.16 -15.11
CA SER A 116 4.03 -12.69 -16.19
C SER A 116 4.86 -13.91 -15.76
N ARG A 117 5.05 -14.08 -14.46
CA ARG A 117 5.83 -15.18 -13.86
C ARG A 117 4.99 -16.38 -13.41
N ILE A 118 3.66 -16.37 -13.63
CA ILE A 118 2.78 -17.48 -13.22
C ILE A 118 3.21 -18.83 -13.81
N GLY A 119 3.76 -18.84 -15.04
CA GLY A 119 4.25 -20.07 -15.67
C GLY A 119 5.45 -20.71 -14.95
N LEU A 120 6.20 -19.93 -14.16
CA LEU A 120 7.35 -20.41 -13.39
C LEU A 120 6.96 -20.72 -11.94
N ASP A 121 6.18 -19.84 -11.32
CA ASP A 121 5.63 -20.01 -9.98
C ASP A 121 4.15 -19.58 -10.00
N PRO A 122 3.18 -20.49 -9.80
CA PRO A 122 1.76 -20.14 -9.76
C PRO A 122 1.40 -19.09 -8.71
N LYS A 123 2.25 -18.91 -7.69
CA LYS A 123 2.07 -17.91 -6.65
C LYS A 123 2.61 -16.54 -7.05
N ALA A 124 3.34 -16.38 -8.16
CA ALA A 124 3.94 -15.12 -8.58
C ALA A 124 2.94 -14.13 -9.18
N THR A 125 1.94 -13.76 -8.39
CA THR A 125 0.89 -12.80 -8.72
C THR A 125 0.41 -12.08 -7.46
N TYR A 126 -0.03 -10.83 -7.61
CA TYR A 126 -0.73 -10.14 -6.52
C TYR A 126 -2.21 -10.53 -6.40
N LYS A 127 -2.77 -11.28 -7.36
CA LYS A 127 -4.15 -11.76 -7.26
C LYS A 127 -4.30 -12.64 -6.02
N ARG A 128 -5.32 -12.34 -5.22
CA ARG A 128 -5.63 -12.93 -3.91
C ARG A 128 -4.63 -12.64 -2.80
N CYS A 129 -3.71 -11.69 -2.99
CA CYS A 129 -2.90 -11.20 -1.89
C CYS A 129 -3.74 -10.34 -0.94
N ASN A 130 -3.56 -10.58 0.35
CA ASN A 130 -4.21 -9.82 1.41
C ASN A 130 -3.34 -8.63 1.81
N PHE A 131 -4.01 -7.54 2.15
CA PHE A 131 -3.39 -6.47 2.93
C PHE A 131 -3.28 -6.91 4.40
N GLN A 132 -2.30 -6.40 5.13
CA GLN A 132 -2.25 -6.62 6.57
C GLN A 132 -3.47 -5.96 7.21
N TYR A 133 -4.09 -6.64 8.17
CA TYR A 133 -5.18 -6.06 8.93
C TYR A 133 -4.64 -4.95 9.84
N SER A 134 -4.78 -3.70 9.39
CA SER A 134 -4.60 -2.52 10.23
C SER A 134 -5.86 -1.68 10.15
N PRO A 135 -6.67 -1.56 11.22
CA PRO A 135 -7.63 -0.46 11.29
C PRO A 135 -6.79 0.82 11.24
N SER A 136 -6.94 1.58 10.17
CA SER A 136 -6.02 2.66 9.81
C SER A 136 -6.68 4.03 9.95
N SER A 137 -7.84 4.13 10.61
CA SER A 137 -8.55 5.40 10.72
C SER A 137 -8.12 6.21 11.95
N VAL A 138 -8.01 7.52 11.75
CA VAL A 138 -7.95 8.54 12.82
C VAL A 138 -9.24 8.54 13.63
N GLU A 139 -10.34 8.24 12.92
CA GLU A 139 -11.73 8.35 13.37
C GLU A 139 -12.07 7.38 14.50
N ASP A 140 -11.33 6.28 14.61
CA ASP A 140 -11.53 5.29 15.67
C ASP A 140 -10.92 5.75 17.02
N GLY A 141 -10.24 6.90 17.07
CA GLY A 141 -9.55 7.40 18.26
C GLY A 141 -8.38 6.51 18.71
N SER A 142 -8.08 5.45 17.94
CA SER A 142 -6.98 4.55 18.22
C SER A 142 -5.68 5.22 17.78
N MET A 143 -4.81 5.54 18.74
CA MET A 143 -3.47 6.10 18.54
C MET A 143 -2.52 5.09 17.86
N ARG A 144 -2.91 4.50 16.72
CA ARG A 144 -2.12 3.51 16.01
C ARG A 144 -1.34 4.20 14.89
N TYR A 145 -0.03 4.18 15.05
CA TYR A 145 0.97 4.92 14.26
C TYR A 145 1.23 4.40 12.83
N ARG A 146 0.32 3.63 12.22
CA ARG A 146 0.51 3.10 10.86
C ARG A 146 -0.44 3.75 9.87
N TRP A 147 0.02 4.85 9.29
CA TRP A 147 -0.64 5.62 8.22
C TRP A 147 -0.44 4.96 6.85
N GLY A 148 -0.65 3.66 6.76
CA GLY A 148 -0.51 2.96 5.49
C GLY A 148 -0.96 1.51 5.50
N HIS A 149 -1.18 0.99 4.30
CA HIS A 149 -1.66 -0.37 4.04
C HIS A 149 -0.52 -1.20 3.47
N VAL A 150 -0.14 -2.27 4.15
CA VAL A 150 0.94 -3.16 3.70
C VAL A 150 0.33 -4.35 2.99
N CYS A 151 0.75 -4.63 1.75
CA CYS A 151 0.48 -5.90 1.10
C CYS A 151 1.71 -6.79 1.29
N ASP A 152 1.52 -7.97 1.88
CA ASP A 152 2.61 -8.93 2.08
C ASP A 152 3.11 -9.54 0.76
N GLY A 153 2.34 -9.38 -0.31
CA GLY A 153 2.64 -9.96 -1.61
C GLY A 153 2.72 -11.48 -1.57
N PRO A 154 3.06 -12.10 -2.71
CA PRO A 154 3.30 -13.53 -2.74
C PRO A 154 4.69 -13.89 -2.20
N ASN A 155 4.81 -15.04 -1.56
CA ASN A 155 6.09 -15.57 -1.06
C ASN A 155 6.91 -16.19 -2.20
N VAL A 156 7.44 -15.34 -3.09
CA VAL A 156 8.28 -15.74 -4.23
C VAL A 156 9.75 -15.47 -3.92
N LYS A 157 10.64 -16.39 -4.31
CA LYS A 157 12.09 -16.19 -4.21
C LYS A 157 12.55 -15.21 -5.28
N ILE A 158 13.26 -14.17 -4.84
CA ILE A 158 13.88 -13.17 -5.72
C ILE A 158 15.33 -13.59 -5.98
N LYS A 159 15.81 -13.37 -7.20
CA LYS A 159 17.19 -13.74 -7.57
C LYS A 159 18.18 -12.79 -6.90
N GLU A 160 19.29 -13.33 -6.42
CA GLU A 160 20.33 -12.55 -5.72
C GLU A 160 20.92 -11.43 -6.60
N GLN A 161 21.09 -11.70 -7.90
CA GLN A 161 21.58 -10.69 -8.85
C GLN A 161 20.66 -9.46 -8.92
N ASP A 162 19.34 -9.68 -8.95
CA ASP A 162 18.35 -8.59 -8.98
C ASP A 162 18.45 -7.72 -7.71
N VAL A 163 18.83 -8.32 -6.57
CA VAL A 163 19.03 -7.60 -5.30
C VAL A 163 20.27 -6.69 -5.36
N LEU A 164 21.36 -7.17 -5.96
CA LEU A 164 22.58 -6.38 -6.12
C LEU A 164 22.34 -5.16 -7.03
N ASP A 165 21.67 -5.36 -8.15
CA ASP A 165 21.35 -4.31 -9.12
C ASP A 165 20.39 -3.26 -8.52
N ALA A 166 19.43 -3.73 -7.70
CA ALA A 166 18.53 -2.85 -6.95
C ALA A 166 19.29 -1.93 -5.98
N ASN A 167 20.27 -2.47 -5.24
CA ASN A 167 21.05 -1.69 -4.27
C ASN A 167 21.87 -0.58 -4.94
N GLN A 168 22.42 -0.81 -6.13
CA GLN A 168 23.17 0.21 -6.87
C GLN A 168 22.27 1.37 -7.32
N SER A 169 21.06 1.06 -7.77
CA SER A 169 20.10 2.05 -8.25
C SER A 169 19.55 2.92 -7.12
N LEU A 170 19.32 2.32 -5.94
CA LEU A 170 18.86 3.04 -4.75
C LEU A 170 19.84 4.13 -4.32
N MET A 171 21.14 3.86 -4.33
CA MET A 171 22.15 4.83 -3.89
C MET A 171 22.13 6.13 -4.70
N LYS A 172 21.72 6.09 -5.97
CA LYS A 172 21.60 7.28 -6.83
C LYS A 172 20.34 8.10 -6.54
N SER A 173 19.30 7.48 -6.00
CA SER A 173 17.97 8.08 -5.78
C SER A 173 17.72 8.34 -4.30
N LYS A 174 18.74 8.78 -3.56
CA LYS A 174 18.71 8.93 -2.10
C LYS A 174 18.09 10.27 -1.70
N GLN A 175 17.12 10.23 -0.79
CA GLN A 175 16.48 11.41 -0.21
C GLN A 175 16.76 11.45 1.30
N SER A 176 17.36 12.53 1.78
CA SER A 176 17.64 12.74 3.20
C SER A 176 16.50 13.53 3.85
N CYS A 177 15.88 12.98 4.88
CA CYS A 177 14.84 13.68 5.65
C CYS A 177 14.92 13.34 7.14
N PHE A 178 14.82 14.36 8.00
CA PHE A 178 14.72 14.21 9.46
C PHE A 178 15.72 13.24 10.13
N GLY A 179 16.98 13.24 9.68
CA GLY A 179 18.04 12.37 10.23
C GLY A 179 17.99 10.92 9.72
N GLY A 180 17.11 10.60 8.78
CA GLY A 180 17.04 9.32 8.10
C GLY A 180 17.08 9.47 6.57
N THR A 181 16.81 8.37 5.88
CA THR A 181 16.82 8.32 4.42
C THR A 181 15.65 7.51 3.89
N TYR A 182 15.10 7.96 2.77
CA TYR A 182 14.27 7.15 1.89
C TYR A 182 14.81 7.25 0.45
N TYR A 183 14.21 6.50 -0.46
CA TYR A 183 14.72 6.37 -1.83
C TYR A 183 13.63 6.58 -2.87
N GLY A 184 14.03 6.83 -4.11
CA GLY A 184 13.11 6.99 -5.24
C GLY A 184 12.60 8.43 -5.37
N MET A 185 11.36 8.58 -5.83
CA MET A 185 10.80 9.89 -6.16
C MET A 185 10.69 10.80 -4.92
N PRO A 186 11.21 12.04 -4.96
CA PRO A 186 11.09 12.99 -3.86
C PRO A 186 9.63 13.31 -3.58
N TYR A 187 9.25 13.38 -2.31
CA TYR A 187 7.88 13.68 -1.89
C TYR A 187 7.36 15.00 -2.47
N ARG A 188 8.22 16.04 -2.52
CA ARG A 188 7.88 17.35 -3.10
C ARG A 188 7.55 17.26 -4.60
N ASP A 189 8.23 16.39 -5.34
CA ASP A 189 8.06 16.23 -6.78
C ASP A 189 6.73 15.50 -7.03
N VAL A 190 6.41 14.49 -6.21
CA VAL A 190 5.09 13.82 -6.23
C VAL A 190 3.97 14.83 -5.96
N LEU A 191 4.11 15.68 -4.94
CA LEU A 191 3.11 16.70 -4.62
C LEU A 191 2.89 17.67 -5.78
N GLN A 192 3.96 18.04 -6.49
CA GLN A 192 3.87 18.90 -7.65
C GLN A 192 3.12 18.21 -8.79
N LEU A 193 3.47 16.95 -9.09
CA LEU A 193 2.78 16.15 -10.12
C LEU A 193 1.28 15.99 -9.83
N ILE A 194 0.91 15.72 -8.58
CA ILE A 194 -0.51 15.60 -8.19
C ILE A 194 -1.23 16.93 -8.37
N ARG A 195 -0.62 18.06 -8.02
CA ARG A 195 -1.22 19.39 -8.22
C ARG A 195 -1.40 19.72 -9.70
N ASP A 196 -0.43 19.36 -10.52
CA ASP A 196 -0.47 19.64 -11.95
C ASP A 196 -1.47 18.75 -12.69
N THR A 197 -1.71 17.53 -12.18
CA THR A 197 -2.62 16.54 -12.80
C THR A 197 -4.05 16.60 -12.25
N SER A 198 -4.22 16.99 -10.97
CA SER A 198 -5.52 16.96 -10.30
C SER A 198 -6.40 18.15 -10.68
N VAL A 199 -7.48 17.87 -11.41
CA VAL A 199 -8.55 18.84 -11.72
C VAL A 199 -9.30 19.26 -10.43
N LYS A 200 -9.30 18.41 -9.41
CA LYS A 200 -10.08 18.60 -8.16
C LYS A 200 -9.35 19.41 -7.08
N ASN A 201 -8.13 19.89 -7.36
CA ASN A 201 -7.32 20.66 -6.40
C ASN A 201 -7.05 19.88 -5.09
N GLU A 202 -7.10 18.55 -5.15
CA GLU A 202 -6.83 17.67 -4.03
C GLU A 202 -5.33 17.68 -3.72
N LYS A 203 -5.00 17.83 -2.43
CA LYS A 203 -3.60 17.97 -1.96
C LYS A 203 -3.09 16.68 -1.31
N GLU A 204 -3.80 15.59 -1.51
CA GLU A 204 -3.55 14.34 -0.80
C GLU A 204 -2.53 13.48 -1.53
N ALA A 205 -1.27 13.61 -1.13
CA ALA A 205 -0.25 12.69 -1.56
C ALA A 205 -0.34 11.37 -0.78
N ILE A 206 -0.69 10.32 -1.52
CA ILE A 206 -0.64 8.93 -1.07
C ILE A 206 0.36 8.21 -1.97
N LEU A 207 1.37 7.61 -1.35
CA LEU A 207 2.53 7.07 -2.05
C LEU A 207 2.50 5.56 -2.10
N LEU A 208 2.90 5.00 -3.24
CA LEU A 208 3.22 3.59 -3.37
C LEU A 208 4.70 3.41 -3.05
N THR A 209 4.97 2.64 -2.00
CA THR A 209 6.33 2.35 -1.55
C THR A 209 6.62 0.87 -1.53
N VAL A 210 7.89 0.53 -1.67
CA VAL A 210 8.41 -0.83 -1.53
C VAL A 210 9.59 -0.82 -0.55
N PRO A 211 9.91 -1.97 0.06
CA PRO A 211 11.12 -2.07 0.87
C PRO A 211 12.37 -1.77 0.05
N THR A 212 13.41 -1.26 0.72
CA THR A 212 14.72 -1.02 0.09
C THR A 212 15.32 -2.31 -0.43
N THR A 213 15.27 -3.37 0.37
CA THR A 213 15.56 -4.73 -0.08
C THR A 213 14.51 -5.16 -1.10
N LEU A 214 14.94 -5.62 -2.27
CA LEU A 214 14.02 -6.10 -3.30
C LEU A 214 13.09 -7.19 -2.69
N SER A 215 11.80 -6.93 -2.72
CA SER A 215 10.77 -7.74 -2.06
C SER A 215 9.51 -7.78 -2.92
N THR A 216 8.63 -8.74 -2.63
CA THR A 216 7.26 -8.80 -3.15
C THR A 216 6.29 -7.98 -2.30
N LYS A 217 6.74 -7.42 -1.17
CA LYS A 217 5.93 -6.53 -0.33
C LYS A 217 5.86 -5.14 -0.92
N PHE A 218 4.72 -4.50 -0.76
CA PHE A 218 4.56 -3.07 -1.01
C PHE A 218 3.68 -2.44 0.07
N SER A 219 3.74 -1.11 0.18
CA SER A 219 2.94 -0.33 1.12
C SER A 219 2.31 0.87 0.43
N ILE A 220 1.08 1.19 0.82
CA ILE A 220 0.37 2.40 0.42
C ILE A 220 0.44 3.36 1.60
N VAL A 221 1.26 4.40 1.52
CA VAL A 221 1.55 5.31 2.63
C VAL A 221 0.81 6.63 2.45
N ARG A 222 -0.04 6.99 3.42
CA ARG A 222 -0.90 8.17 3.39
C ARG A 222 -0.19 9.34 4.08
N VAL A 223 0.85 9.84 3.42
CA VAL A 223 1.75 10.88 3.97
C VAL A 223 0.98 12.15 4.29
N SER A 224 0.14 12.59 3.37
CA SER A 224 -0.65 13.83 3.48
C SER A 224 -1.77 13.76 4.54
N GLU A 225 -2.36 12.59 4.77
CA GLU A 225 -3.39 12.38 5.81
C GLU A 225 -2.77 12.21 7.22
N SER A 226 -1.46 12.03 7.31
CA SER A 226 -0.77 11.83 8.59
C SER A 226 -0.51 13.15 9.33
N PRO A 227 -0.37 13.13 10.68
CA PRO A 227 0.00 14.30 11.44
C PRO A 227 1.33 14.88 10.94
N ARG A 228 1.45 16.20 11.02
CA ARG A 228 2.58 16.95 10.46
C ARG A 228 3.93 16.53 11.06
N GLU A 229 3.92 16.03 12.29
CA GLU A 229 5.09 15.51 12.99
C GLU A 229 5.66 14.23 12.35
N TRP A 230 4.81 13.47 11.65
CA TRP A 230 5.18 12.25 10.93
C TRP A 230 5.49 12.57 9.48
N GLY A 231 4.51 13.02 8.68
CA GLY A 231 4.70 13.41 7.29
C GLY A 231 5.69 12.53 6.51
N GLU A 232 6.71 13.14 5.92
CA GLU A 232 7.74 12.46 5.13
C GLU A 232 8.59 11.45 5.93
N ARG A 233 8.58 11.50 7.27
CA ARG A 233 9.26 10.51 8.11
C ARG A 233 8.66 9.11 7.98
N LEU A 234 7.41 9.01 7.51
CA LEU A 234 6.78 7.72 7.21
C LEU A 234 7.46 6.96 6.07
N LEU A 235 8.26 7.65 5.26
CA LEU A 235 8.94 7.08 4.10
C LEU A 235 10.32 6.52 4.45
N LEU A 236 10.82 6.77 5.66
CA LEU A 236 12.14 6.31 6.08
C LEU A 236 12.31 4.80 5.86
N ASN A 237 13.47 4.43 5.31
CA ASN A 237 13.82 3.05 4.96
C ASN A 237 12.87 2.39 3.94
N SER A 238 12.20 3.19 3.09
CA SER A 238 11.40 2.70 1.97
C SER A 238 11.81 3.39 0.66
N ALA A 239 11.37 2.81 -0.45
CA ALA A 239 11.57 3.33 -1.78
C ALA A 239 10.22 3.74 -2.39
N VAL A 240 10.07 5.01 -2.76
CA VAL A 240 8.88 5.57 -3.41
C VAL A 240 8.95 5.30 -4.90
N ILE A 241 7.99 4.52 -5.41
CA ILE A 241 7.97 4.08 -6.81
C ILE A 241 6.73 4.55 -7.57
N GLY A 242 5.83 5.25 -6.92
CA GLY A 242 4.63 5.80 -7.53
C GLY A 242 3.72 6.49 -6.53
N TYR A 243 2.56 6.94 -7.02
CA TYR A 243 1.54 7.62 -6.23
C TYR A 243 0.14 7.19 -6.64
N LEU A 244 -0.81 7.32 -5.73
CA LEU A 244 -2.22 6.98 -5.95
C LEU A 244 -2.90 8.04 -6.82
N ASP A 245 -3.74 7.61 -7.75
CA ASP A 245 -4.66 8.48 -8.47
C ASP A 245 -5.74 9.07 -7.54
N CYS A 246 -6.13 10.32 -7.75
CA CYS A 246 -7.13 10.99 -6.90
C CYS A 246 -8.49 10.29 -6.92
N ASP A 247 -8.90 9.68 -8.03
CA ASP A 247 -10.20 9.00 -8.12
C ASP A 247 -10.23 7.69 -7.32
N SER A 248 -9.09 7.21 -6.84
CA SER A 248 -8.97 6.00 -6.03
C SER A 248 -9.00 6.25 -4.51
N LEU A 249 -9.07 7.51 -4.10
CA LEU A 249 -8.98 7.91 -2.70
C LEU A 249 -10.11 7.34 -1.84
N ASP A 250 -11.34 7.34 -2.35
CA ASP A 250 -12.51 6.82 -1.63
C ASP A 250 -12.38 5.32 -1.33
N VAL A 251 -11.87 4.56 -2.29
CA VAL A 251 -11.62 3.12 -2.13
C VAL A 251 -10.59 2.89 -1.03
N LEU A 252 -9.52 3.67 -0.99
CA LEU A 252 -8.50 3.57 0.07
C LEU A 252 -9.08 3.91 1.45
N ARG A 253 -9.92 4.95 1.54
CA ARG A 253 -10.58 5.32 2.80
C ARG A 253 -11.55 4.24 3.27
N LEU A 254 -12.28 3.61 2.36
CA LEU A 254 -13.11 2.43 2.67
C LEU A 254 -12.25 1.28 3.20
N MET A 255 -11.10 0.99 2.57
CA MET A 255 -10.15 -0.01 3.08
C MET A 255 -9.63 0.31 4.49
N ALA A 256 -9.46 1.60 4.82
CA ALA A 256 -8.95 2.04 6.12
C ALA A 256 -9.98 1.97 7.25
N ARG A 257 -11.27 2.17 6.95
CA ARG A 257 -12.38 2.23 7.92
C ARG A 257 -13.06 0.88 8.17
N GLN A 258 -12.92 -0.05 7.24
CA GLN A 258 -13.57 -1.35 7.33
C GLN A 258 -13.11 -2.14 8.57
N ARG A 259 -14.05 -2.85 9.20
CA ARG A 259 -13.80 -3.71 10.38
C ARG A 259 -14.26 -5.15 10.16
N VAL A 260 -14.69 -5.46 8.94
CA VAL A 260 -15.46 -6.68 8.64
C VAL A 260 -14.50 -7.80 8.24
N GLY A 261 -13.46 -7.51 7.47
CA GLY A 261 -12.51 -8.53 7.03
C GLY A 261 -11.16 -7.95 6.66
N VAL A 262 -10.33 -8.73 6.00
CA VAL A 262 -9.06 -8.24 5.46
C VAL A 262 -9.26 -7.82 4.01
N PRO A 263 -8.83 -6.61 3.59
CA PRO A 263 -8.89 -6.23 2.19
C PRO A 263 -8.00 -7.14 1.36
N MET A 264 -8.47 -7.54 0.19
CA MET A 264 -7.80 -8.46 -0.73
C MET A 264 -7.80 -7.90 -2.14
N ILE A 265 -6.70 -8.13 -2.86
CA ILE A 265 -6.62 -7.84 -4.29
C ILE A 265 -7.33 -8.97 -5.04
N VAL A 266 -8.45 -8.68 -5.71
CA VAL A 266 -9.18 -9.68 -6.52
C VAL A 266 -8.69 -9.72 -7.97
N ASP A 267 -8.27 -8.58 -8.50
CA ASP A 267 -7.64 -8.48 -9.81
C ASP A 267 -6.58 -7.38 -9.83
N CYS A 268 -5.64 -7.47 -10.76
CA CYS A 268 -4.58 -6.48 -10.93
C CYS A 268 -3.98 -6.52 -12.34
N GLY A 269 -3.48 -5.38 -12.79
CA GLY A 269 -2.86 -5.25 -14.11
C GLY A 269 -2.24 -3.89 -14.36
N VAL A 270 -1.81 -3.69 -15.61
CA VAL A 270 -1.26 -2.43 -16.14
C VAL A 270 -2.29 -1.86 -17.11
N LEU A 271 -2.45 -0.53 -17.13
CA LEU A 271 -3.29 0.21 -18.09
C LEU A 271 -2.45 0.80 -19.22
#